data_AF-A0A9D4PM01-F1
#
_entry.id   AF-A0A9D4PM01-F1
#
_cell.length_a   1.000
_cell.length_b   1.000
_cell.length_c   1.000
_cell.angle_alpha   90.00
_cell.angle_beta   90.00
_cell.angle_gamma   90.00
#
_symmetry.space_group_name_H-M   'P 1'
#
loop_
_entity.id
_entity.type
_entity.pdbx_description
1 polymer ?
#
loop_
_entity_poly.entity_id
_entity_poly.type
_entity_poly.pdbx_seq_one_letter_code
_entity_poly.pdbx_strand_id
1 'polypeptide(L)'
;MADKLQMHQPRAVPLEQKYGYFEPAVVPRGRLTLRQATQMLADVKMEPGTFTPEAVAAQYSLDERDVRNVLRYFSVFRVHSIQSVTQDLTSIDDMKAALLSFRQDSKDTDQKEKADGAQDDRTLDPKK
;
A
#
# COMPACT_ATOMS: atom_id res chain seq x y z
N MET A 1 38.29 56.37 -20.32
CA MET A 1 36.90 56.01 -20.69
C MET A 1 36.60 54.71 -19.97
N ALA A 2 35.83 54.77 -18.88
CA ALA A 2 35.56 53.58 -18.07
C ALA A 2 34.27 52.93 -18.56
N ASP A 3 34.40 51.72 -19.11
CA ASP A 3 33.28 50.85 -19.47
C ASP A 3 32.46 50.54 -18.22
N LYS A 4 31.26 51.11 -18.18
CA LYS A 4 30.27 50.84 -17.15
C LYS A 4 29.69 49.47 -17.44
N LEU A 5 30.31 48.41 -16.88
CA LEU A 5 29.75 47.05 -16.93
C LEU A 5 28.27 47.11 -16.53
N GLN A 6 27.39 46.82 -17.49
CA GLN A 6 25.97 46.66 -17.22
C GLN A 6 25.78 45.45 -16.31
N MET A 7 25.52 45.71 -15.03
CA MET A 7 25.09 44.67 -14.11
C MET A 7 23.74 44.12 -14.55
N HIS A 8 23.66 42.81 -14.71
CA HIS A 8 22.41 42.11 -14.96
C HIS A 8 21.54 42.29 -13.71
N GLN A 9 20.43 42.99 -13.89
CA GLN A 9 19.51 43.29 -12.80
C GLN A 9 19.00 41.94 -12.21
N PRO A 10 18.95 41.79 -10.87
CA PRO A 10 18.44 40.58 -10.27
C PRO A 10 16.99 40.37 -10.72
N ARG A 11 16.70 39.21 -11.29
CA ARG A 11 15.35 38.84 -11.69
C ARG A 11 14.51 38.68 -10.43
N ALA A 12 13.51 39.55 -10.24
CA ALA A 12 12.52 39.32 -9.21
C ALA A 12 11.80 38.00 -9.51
N VAL A 13 11.74 37.11 -8.52
CA VAL A 13 10.91 35.90 -8.63
C VAL A 13 9.45 36.36 -8.77
N PRO A 14 8.74 35.97 -9.84
CA PRO A 14 7.33 36.28 -9.96
C PRO A 14 6.59 35.73 -8.75
N LEU A 15 5.67 36.51 -8.19
CA LEU A 15 4.79 35.99 -7.14
C LEU A 15 4.02 34.78 -7.70
N GLU A 16 4.19 33.63 -7.05
CA GLU A 16 3.61 32.38 -7.52
C GLU A 16 2.10 32.36 -7.25
N GLN A 17 1.32 32.29 -8.32
CA GLN A 17 -0.13 32.08 -8.24
C GLN A 17 -0.40 30.57 -8.17
N LYS A 18 -0.31 30.00 -6.97
CA LYS A 18 -0.49 28.54 -6.74
C LYS A 18 -1.77 27.97 -7.36
N TYR A 19 -2.81 28.79 -7.47
CA TYR A 19 -4.11 28.41 -8.01
C TYR A 19 -4.52 29.22 -9.26
N GLY A 20 -3.56 29.86 -9.93
CA GLY A 20 -3.82 30.73 -11.10
C GLY A 20 -4.42 32.10 -10.77
N TYR A 21 -4.54 32.45 -9.49
CA TYR A 21 -4.94 33.78 -9.03
C TYR A 21 -4.31 34.12 -7.68
N PHE A 22 -4.36 35.40 -7.30
CA PHE A 22 -3.96 35.85 -5.96
C PHE A 22 -5.14 35.71 -5.00
N GLU A 23 -4.94 34.94 -3.94
CA GLU A 23 -5.94 34.83 -2.89
C GLU A 23 -6.10 36.17 -2.15
N PRO A 24 -7.33 36.49 -1.69
CA PRO A 24 -7.57 37.70 -0.92
C PRO A 24 -6.83 37.65 0.42
N ALA A 25 -6.31 38.80 0.85
CA ALA A 25 -5.65 38.92 2.16
C ALA A 25 -6.62 38.74 3.34
N VAL A 26 -7.90 39.07 3.14
CA VAL A 26 -8.96 38.93 4.15
C VAL A 26 -10.08 38.08 3.57
N VAL A 27 -10.44 37.02 4.29
CA VAL A 27 -11.52 36.10 3.91
C VAL A 27 -12.77 36.47 4.71
N PRO A 28 -13.90 36.81 4.05
CA PRO A 28 -15.16 37.05 4.74
C PRO A 28 -15.65 35.81 5.47
N ARG A 29 -16.40 35.98 6.57
CA ARG A 29 -17.07 34.87 7.27
C ARG A 29 -18.01 34.12 6.33
N GLY A 30 -18.06 32.80 6.46
CA GLY A 30 -18.86 31.94 5.62
C GLY A 30 -18.36 31.84 4.17
N ARG A 31 -17.12 32.28 3.91
CA ARG A 31 -16.44 32.09 2.62
C ARG A 31 -15.11 31.40 2.82
N LEU A 32 -14.64 30.79 1.74
CA LEU A 32 -13.39 30.06 1.68
C LEU A 32 -12.57 30.52 0.48
N THR A 33 -11.26 30.52 0.62
CA THR A 33 -10.37 30.55 -0.54
C THR A 33 -10.20 29.15 -1.13
N LEU A 34 -9.70 29.05 -2.37
CA LEU A 34 -9.49 27.75 -2.99
C LEU A 34 -8.46 26.92 -2.21
N ARG A 35 -7.42 27.55 -1.66
CA ARG A 35 -6.47 26.89 -0.76
C ARG A 35 -7.17 26.26 0.44
N GLN A 36 -8.00 27.04 1.14
CA GLN A 36 -8.74 26.55 2.31
C GLN A 36 -9.70 25.42 1.96
N ALA A 37 -10.42 25.54 0.85
CA ALA A 37 -11.32 24.48 0.39
C ALA A 37 -10.56 23.19 0.07
N THR A 38 -9.42 23.27 -0.63
CA THR A 38 -8.60 22.09 -0.92
C THR A 38 -8.00 21.45 0.33
N GLN A 39 -7.58 22.27 1.30
CA GLN A 39 -7.05 21.78 2.58
C GLN A 39 -8.15 21.09 3.39
N MET A 40 -9.33 21.70 3.51
CA MET A 40 -10.50 21.13 4.17
C MET A 40 -10.84 19.74 3.62
N LEU A 41 -10.86 19.59 2.29
CA LEU A 41 -11.14 18.30 1.65
C LEU A 41 -10.06 17.24 1.96
N ALA A 42 -8.80 17.66 2.04
CA ALA A 42 -7.69 16.78 2.39
C ALA A 42 -7.75 16.34 3.87
N ASP A 43 -8.00 17.27 4.78
CA ASP A 43 -8.05 17.02 6.23
C ASP A 43 -9.17 16.04 6.58
N VAL A 44 -10.37 16.24 6.04
CA VAL A 44 -11.52 15.32 6.22
C VAL A 44 -11.20 13.92 5.69
N LYS A 45 -10.39 13.81 4.63
CA LYS A 45 -9.98 12.52 4.07
C LYS A 45 -8.90 11.83 4.91
N MET A 46 -7.95 12.59 5.46
CA MET A 46 -6.86 12.05 6.29
C MET A 46 -7.36 11.65 7.68
N GLU A 47 -8.18 12.50 8.31
CA GLU A 47 -8.64 12.34 9.69
C GLU A 47 -10.16 12.60 9.81
N PRO A 48 -11.02 11.71 9.28
CA PRO A 48 -12.47 11.89 9.29
C PRO A 48 -13.08 11.90 10.70
N GLY A 49 -12.39 11.36 11.71
CA GLY A 49 -12.83 11.40 13.11
C GLY A 49 -12.63 12.76 13.78
N THR A 50 -11.59 13.51 13.36
CA THR A 50 -11.26 14.85 13.88
C THR A 50 -12.01 15.92 13.10
N PHE A 51 -11.98 15.83 11.77
CA PHE A 51 -12.60 16.79 10.87
C PHE A 51 -13.99 16.32 10.45
N THR A 52 -14.93 16.35 11.40
CA THR A 52 -16.34 16.07 11.10
C THR A 52 -17.00 17.25 10.37
N PRO A 53 -18.10 17.04 9.64
CA PRO A 53 -18.80 18.13 8.95
C PRO A 53 -19.18 19.30 9.87
N GLU A 54 -19.54 19.00 11.11
CA GLU A 54 -19.91 19.98 12.15
C GLU A 54 -18.68 20.78 12.61
N ALA A 55 -17.54 20.09 12.84
CA ALA A 55 -16.29 20.73 13.25
C ALA A 55 -15.77 21.66 12.15
N VAL A 56 -15.82 21.22 10.89
CA VAL A 56 -15.40 22.00 9.72
C VAL A 56 -16.32 23.20 9.49
N ALA A 57 -17.64 23.01 9.61
CA ALA A 57 -18.60 24.09 9.50
C ALA A 57 -18.34 25.18 10.55
N ALA A 58 -18.07 24.80 11.80
CA ALA A 58 -17.71 25.73 12.86
C ALA A 58 -16.37 26.45 12.58
N GLN A 59 -15.34 25.71 12.14
CA GLN A 59 -14.01 26.26 11.86
C GLN A 59 -14.04 27.38 10.82
N TYR A 60 -14.83 27.21 9.76
CA TYR A 60 -14.91 28.16 8.65
C TYR A 60 -16.17 29.04 8.66
N SER A 61 -17.00 28.94 9.71
CA SER A 61 -18.29 29.64 9.84
C SER A 61 -19.23 29.38 8.64
N LEU A 62 -19.30 28.13 8.17
CA LEU A 62 -20.14 27.70 7.05
C LEU A 62 -21.43 27.05 7.55
N ASP A 63 -22.42 26.94 6.66
CA ASP A 63 -23.59 26.10 6.92
C ASP A 63 -23.19 24.62 6.85
N GLU A 64 -23.58 23.88 7.88
CA GLU A 64 -23.30 22.45 7.99
C GLU A 64 -23.89 21.64 6.82
N ARG A 65 -25.07 22.05 6.30
CA ARG A 65 -25.70 21.42 5.13
C ARG A 65 -24.83 21.58 3.90
N ASP A 66 -24.28 22.77 3.71
CA ASP A 66 -23.40 23.06 2.58
C ASP A 66 -22.09 22.27 2.69
N VAL A 67 -21.49 22.22 3.88
CA VAL A 67 -20.29 21.40 4.12
C VAL A 67 -20.56 19.93 3.80
N ARG A 68 -21.67 19.36 4.27
CA ARG A 68 -22.04 17.97 3.95
C ARG A 68 -22.21 17.73 2.45
N ASN A 69 -22.83 18.67 1.75
CA ASN A 69 -22.96 18.59 0.29
C ASN A 69 -21.60 18.65 -0.41
N VAL A 70 -20.73 19.58 0.01
CA VAL A 70 -19.37 19.70 -0.54
C VAL A 70 -18.60 18.40 -0.34
N LEU A 71 -18.58 17.85 0.89
CA LEU A 71 -17.88 16.59 1.18
C LEU A 71 -18.45 15.39 0.41
N ARG A 72 -19.76 15.39 0.16
CA ARG A 72 -20.45 14.33 -0.60
C ARG A 72 -20.09 14.36 -2.08
N TYR A 73 -20.06 15.54 -2.70
CA TYR A 73 -19.91 15.68 -4.16
C TYR A 73 -18.46 15.91 -4.61
N PHE A 74 -17.62 16.52 -3.77
CA PHE A 74 -16.21 16.80 -4.07
C PHE A 74 -15.26 15.76 -3.45
N SER A 75 -15.70 14.50 -3.36
CA SER A 75 -14.84 13.43 -2.84
C SER A 75 -13.70 13.15 -3.82
N VAL A 76 -12.46 13.33 -3.37
CA VAL A 76 -11.26 12.99 -4.15
C VAL A 76 -11.22 11.49 -4.38
N PHE A 77 -10.94 11.05 -5.61
CA PHE A 77 -10.91 9.63 -6.03
C PHE A 77 -10.43 8.67 -4.93
N ARG A 78 -11.21 7.60 -4.69
CA ARG A 78 -10.81 6.51 -3.82
C ARG A 78 -9.74 5.70 -4.54
N VAL A 79 -8.49 5.85 -4.10
CA VAL A 79 -7.39 5.00 -4.58
C VAL A 79 -7.60 3.63 -3.94
N HIS A 80 -8.18 2.71 -4.69
CA HIS A 80 -8.20 1.30 -4.32
C HIS A 80 -6.81 0.73 -4.61
N SER A 81 -5.98 0.60 -3.59
CA SER A 81 -4.75 -0.20 -3.72
C SER A 81 -5.18 -1.65 -3.90
N ILE A 82 -5.00 -2.18 -5.11
CA ILE A 82 -5.04 -3.62 -5.32
C ILE A 82 -3.79 -4.13 -4.60
N GLN A 83 -3.98 -4.82 -3.47
CA GLN A 83 -2.86 -5.49 -2.80
C GLN A 83 -2.20 -6.37 -3.87
N SER A 84 -0.97 -6.02 -4.25
CA SER A 84 -0.17 -6.93 -5.05
C SER A 84 0.05 -8.15 -4.18
N VAL A 85 -0.57 -9.27 -4.54
CA VAL A 85 -0.27 -10.56 -3.95
C VAL A 85 1.19 -10.83 -4.30
N THR A 86 2.10 -10.46 -3.40
CA THR A 86 3.47 -10.95 -3.44
C THR A 86 3.37 -12.42 -3.12
N GLN A 87 3.16 -13.23 -4.16
CA GLN A 87 3.56 -14.62 -4.08
C GLN A 87 5.07 -14.59 -3.88
N ASP A 88 5.53 -14.95 -2.68
CA ASP A 88 6.93 -15.16 -2.41
C ASP A 88 7.41 -16.33 -3.28
N LEU A 89 7.90 -16.01 -4.48
CA LEU A 89 8.54 -16.96 -5.40
C LEU A 89 9.93 -17.41 -4.89
N THR A 90 10.27 -17.06 -3.65
CA THR A 90 11.60 -17.20 -3.04
C THR A 90 11.63 -18.14 -1.85
N SER A 91 10.58 -18.94 -1.61
CA SER A 91 10.64 -20.04 -0.63
C SER A 91 11.56 -21.15 -1.12
N ILE A 92 12.86 -20.85 -1.08
CA ILE A 92 13.97 -21.76 -1.26
C ILE A 92 13.87 -22.92 -0.24
N ASP A 93 13.20 -22.71 0.89
CA ASP A 93 12.98 -23.74 1.91
C ASP A 93 12.07 -24.87 1.42
N ASP A 94 11.05 -24.60 0.60
CA ASP A 94 10.20 -25.66 0.03
C ASP A 94 10.96 -26.49 -1.02
N MET A 95 11.81 -25.83 -1.82
CA MET A 95 12.67 -26.50 -2.81
C MET A 95 13.78 -27.34 -2.14
N LYS A 96 14.28 -26.90 -0.98
CA LYS A 96 15.26 -27.67 -0.19
C LYS A 96 14.65 -28.94 0.40
N ALA A 97 13.42 -28.87 0.92
CA ALA A 97 12.74 -30.04 1.47
C ALA A 97 12.55 -31.13 0.40
N ALA A 98 12.12 -30.75 -0.82
CA ALA A 98 11.97 -31.67 -1.94
C ALA A 98 13.31 -32.25 -2.44
N LEU A 99 14.41 -31.48 -2.37
CA LEU A 99 15.73 -31.96 -2.77
C LEU A 99 16.37 -32.90 -1.74
N LEU A 100 16.07 -32.72 -0.45
CA LEU A 100 16.52 -33.63 0.60
C LEU A 100 15.81 -35.00 0.54
N SER A 101 14.51 -35.03 0.26
CA SER A 101 13.78 -36.29 0.08
C SER A 101 14.29 -37.09 -1.12
N PHE A 102 14.64 -36.41 -2.22
CA PHE A 102 15.18 -37.06 -3.41
C PHE A 102 16.54 -37.73 -3.20
N ARG A 103 17.30 -37.30 -2.17
CA ARG A 103 18.63 -37.86 -1.85
C ARG A 103 18.57 -39.08 -0.94
N GLN A 104 17.45 -39.33 -0.26
CA GLN A 104 17.31 -40.45 0.68
C GLN A 104 16.97 -41.77 -0.02
N ASP A 105 16.36 -41.76 -1.21
CA ASP A 105 15.99 -42.98 -1.93
C ASP A 105 17.14 -43.74 -2.62
N SER A 106 18.38 -43.23 -2.56
CA SER A 106 19.53 -43.87 -3.26
C SER A 106 20.41 -44.76 -2.38
N LYS A 107 20.01 -45.10 -1.14
CA LYS A 107 20.86 -45.87 -0.20
C LYS A 107 20.32 -47.19 0.36
N ASP A 108 19.12 -47.64 -0.03
CA ASP A 108 18.54 -48.89 0.50
C ASP A 108 18.16 -49.93 -0.58
N THR A 109 18.97 -50.05 -1.62
CA THR A 109 18.80 -51.13 -2.63
C THR A 109 20.12 -51.76 -3.02
N ASP A 110 20.91 -52.23 -2.05
CA ASP A 110 21.93 -53.26 -2.29
C ASP A 110 22.34 -53.95 -1.00
N GLN A 111 21.55 -54.95 -0.60
CA GLN A 111 22.00 -56.23 -0.01
C GLN A 111 20.78 -57.00 0.49
N LYS A 112 20.35 -58.04 -0.24
CA LYS A 112 20.13 -59.42 0.28
C LYS A 112 19.50 -60.35 -0.78
N GLU A 113 20.34 -60.85 -1.67
CA GLU A 113 20.24 -62.20 -2.27
C GLU A 113 21.62 -62.82 -2.01
N LYS A 114 21.88 -64.06 -1.56
CA LYS A 114 21.20 -65.37 -1.43
C LYS A 114 22.06 -66.20 -0.45
N ALA A 115 21.48 -67.17 0.25
CA ALA A 115 21.94 -68.58 0.33
C ALA A 115 21.31 -69.32 1.54
N ASP A 116 20.77 -70.51 1.23
CA ASP A 116 20.66 -71.77 1.99
C ASP A 116 20.03 -71.74 3.40
N GLY A 117 19.11 -72.62 3.79
CA GLY A 117 18.85 -74.01 3.42
C GLY A 117 18.55 -74.79 4.72
N ALA A 118 17.87 -75.94 4.61
CA ALA A 118 17.47 -76.90 5.68
C ALA A 118 16.17 -76.53 6.44
N GLN A 119 15.05 -77.21 6.15
CA GLN A 119 14.56 -78.46 6.80
C GLN A 119 14.06 -78.15 8.23
N ASP A 120 12.89 -78.57 8.70
CA ASP A 120 12.11 -79.80 8.55
C ASP A 120 10.80 -79.46 9.33
N ASP A 121 9.58 -79.77 8.92
CA ASP A 121 8.92 -81.08 8.99
C ASP A 121 7.53 -80.83 9.62
N ARG A 122 6.53 -81.42 8.96
CA ARG A 122 5.29 -81.97 9.52
C ARG A 122 4.10 -81.10 9.99
N THR A 123 3.01 -81.36 9.26
CA THR A 123 1.64 -81.67 9.75
C THR A 123 0.70 -80.45 9.80
N LEU A 124 -0.16 -80.26 8.79
CA LEU A 124 -1.53 -80.84 8.66
C LEU A 124 -2.40 -80.42 9.87
N ASP A 125 -3.58 -79.81 9.77
CA ASP A 125 -4.57 -79.76 8.71
C ASP A 125 -5.66 -78.71 9.11
N PRO A 126 -6.62 -78.40 8.22
CA PRO A 126 -7.52 -77.26 8.30
C PRO A 126 -8.92 -77.59 8.83
N LYS A 127 -9.74 -76.53 8.94
CA LYS A 127 -11.22 -76.43 9.07
C LYS A 127 -11.59 -75.67 10.35
N LYS A 128 -12.47 -74.68 10.34
CA LYS A 128 -13.62 -74.42 9.45
C LYS A 128 -14.01 -72.95 9.57
#